data_AF-A0A0Q0ACN7-F1
#
_entry.id   AF-A0A0Q0ACN7-F1
#
_cell.length_a   1.000
_cell.length_b   1.000
_cell.length_c   1.000
_cell.angle_alpha   90.00
_cell.angle_beta   90.00
_cell.angle_gamma   90.00
#
_symmetry.space_group_name_H-M   'P 1'
#
loop_
_entity.id
_entity.type
_entity.pdbx_description
1 polymer ?
#
loop_
_entity_poly.entity_id
_entity_poly.type
_entity_poly.pdbx_seq_one_letter_code
_entity_poly.pdbx_strand_id
1 'polypeptide(L)'
;MDAVLRAAAIYFVLMVLFRVAGRRSLTDLTTFDFVLLLIIGEATQQALLGDDFSVTNAILIISTLIAIDVGFSLAKRRSKRLAKFLDGGPTVIVEDGKPLTKRMREARISESDVMEAARTTQGIVEMKDIRYAIIERNGEISVIPFK
;
A
#
# COMPACT_ATOMS: atom_id res chain seq x y z
N MET A 1 -8.59 28.20 -8.18
CA MET A 1 -9.54 27.10 -8.43
C MET A 1 -8.92 25.99 -9.25
N ASP A 2 -8.17 26.31 -10.33
CA ASP A 2 -7.47 25.30 -11.14
C ASP A 2 -6.49 24.43 -10.32
N ALA A 3 -5.69 25.04 -9.44
CA ALA A 3 -4.74 24.30 -8.59
C ALA A 3 -5.39 23.24 -7.67
N VAL A 4 -6.61 23.49 -7.17
CA VAL A 4 -7.34 22.54 -6.31
C VAL A 4 -7.81 21.33 -7.13
N LEU A 5 -8.35 21.58 -8.34
CA LEU A 5 -8.75 20.54 -9.28
C LEU A 5 -7.56 19.72 -9.75
N ARG A 6 -6.44 20.36 -10.09
CA ARG A 6 -5.18 19.68 -10.45
C ARG A 6 -4.66 18.82 -9.29
N ALA A 7 -4.65 19.36 -8.07
CA ALA A 7 -4.22 18.61 -6.90
C ALA A 7 -5.09 17.37 -6.63
N ALA A 8 -6.41 17.51 -6.72
CA ALA A 8 -7.33 16.39 -6.56
C ALA A 8 -7.16 15.34 -7.68
N ALA A 9 -6.98 15.77 -8.93
CA ALA A 9 -6.78 14.88 -10.07
C ALA A 9 -5.45 14.11 -9.96
N ILE A 10 -4.34 14.80 -9.67
CA ILE A 10 -3.03 14.16 -9.51
C ILE A 10 -3.04 13.20 -8.33
N TYR A 11 -3.63 13.59 -7.20
CA TYR A 11 -3.79 12.69 -6.05
C TYR A 11 -4.55 11.42 -6.43
N PHE A 12 -5.65 11.54 -7.16
CA PHE A 12 -6.43 10.38 -7.61
C PHE A 12 -5.65 9.49 -8.57
N VAL A 13 -4.91 10.07 -9.51
CA VAL A 13 -4.03 9.32 -10.43
C VAL A 13 -2.96 8.57 -9.66
N LEU A 14 -2.25 9.23 -8.74
CA LEU A 14 -1.25 8.58 -7.89
C LEU A 14 -1.85 7.46 -7.06
N MET A 15 -3.01 7.69 -6.43
CA MET A 15 -3.72 6.68 -5.66
C MET A 15 -4.01 5.43 -6.52
N VAL A 16 -4.48 5.61 -7.75
CA VAL A 16 -4.72 4.49 -8.69
C VAL A 16 -3.41 3.82 -9.11
N LEU A 17 -2.36 4.58 -9.40
CA LEU A 17 -1.04 4.05 -9.76
C LEU A 17 -0.45 3.19 -8.63
N PHE A 18 -0.43 3.71 -7.39
CA PHE A 18 0.03 2.96 -6.22
C PHE A 18 -0.85 1.74 -5.95
N ARG A 19 -2.18 1.84 -6.17
CA ARG A 19 -3.10 0.71 -6.06
C ARG A 19 -2.77 -0.41 -7.05
N VAL A 20 -2.43 -0.07 -8.29
CA VAL A 20 -2.10 -1.00 -9.37
C VAL A 20 -0.69 -1.59 -9.20
N ALA A 21 0.25 -0.78 -8.70
CA ALA A 21 1.62 -1.19 -8.37
C ALA A 21 1.66 -2.33 -7.33
N GLY A 22 0.61 -2.46 -6.51
CA GLY A 22 0.42 -3.59 -5.59
C GLY A 22 0.83 -3.27 -4.16
N ARG A 23 0.85 -4.28 -3.29
CA ARG A 23 1.16 -4.15 -1.86
C ARG A 23 2.64 -4.42 -1.55
N ARG A 24 3.55 -3.72 -2.22
CA ARG A 24 4.95 -3.75 -1.77
C ARG A 24 5.07 -2.79 -0.59
N SER A 25 5.46 -3.32 0.58
CA SER A 25 5.70 -2.50 1.77
C SER A 25 6.79 -1.47 1.45
N LEU A 26 6.80 -0.32 2.14
CA LEU A 26 7.90 0.66 2.04
C LEU A 26 9.27 0.01 2.33
N THR A 27 9.27 -1.05 3.15
CA THR A 27 10.44 -1.85 3.53
C THR A 27 10.96 -2.77 2.42
N ASP A 28 10.12 -3.10 1.44
CA ASP A 28 10.45 -4.01 0.32
C ASP A 28 10.78 -3.26 -0.98
N LEU A 29 10.87 -1.92 -0.91
CA LEU A 29 11.21 -1.10 -2.06
C LEU A 29 12.67 -1.34 -2.46
N THR A 30 12.88 -1.70 -3.71
CA THR A 30 14.23 -1.78 -4.27
C THR A 30 14.82 -0.38 -4.43
N THR A 31 16.14 -0.28 -4.59
CA THR A 31 16.80 1.00 -4.91
C THR A 31 16.19 1.67 -6.14
N PHE A 32 15.76 0.88 -7.12
CA PHE A 32 15.09 1.38 -8.32
C PHE A 32 13.68 1.93 -8.00
N ASP A 33 12.91 1.25 -7.15
CA ASP A 33 11.59 1.73 -6.72
C ASP A 33 11.71 3.05 -5.95
N PHE A 34 12.77 3.22 -5.17
CA PHE A 34 13.06 4.47 -4.47
C PHE A 34 13.38 5.62 -5.44
N VAL A 35 14.21 5.37 -6.46
CA VAL A 35 14.48 6.34 -7.53
C VAL A 35 13.20 6.71 -8.27
N LEU A 36 12.36 5.72 -8.59
CA LEU A 36 11.09 5.94 -9.25
C LEU A 36 10.13 6.79 -8.37
N LEU A 37 10.06 6.53 -7.07
CA LEU A 37 9.27 7.31 -6.12
C LEU A 37 9.71 8.78 -6.08
N LEU A 38 11.02 9.03 -6.09
CA LEU A 38 11.58 10.38 -6.15
C LEU A 38 11.21 11.08 -7.45
N ILE A 39 11.37 10.42 -8.60
CA ILE A 39 10.99 10.98 -9.92
C ILE A 39 9.49 11.29 -9.96
N ILE A 40 8.64 10.39 -9.44
CA ILE A 40 7.19 10.62 -9.36
C ILE A 40 6.88 11.80 -8.45
N GLY A 41 7.58 11.93 -7.31
CA GLY A 41 7.43 13.05 -6.39
C GLY A 41 7.78 14.38 -7.04
N GLU A 42 8.90 14.44 -7.76
CA GLU A 42 9.35 15.64 -8.46
C GLU A 42 8.41 16.01 -9.62
N ALA A 43 8.02 15.05 -10.45
CA ALA A 43 7.06 15.27 -11.53
C ALA A 43 5.70 15.74 -10.99
N THR A 44 5.26 15.17 -9.87
CA THR A 44 4.04 15.59 -9.16
C THR A 44 4.16 17.01 -8.64
N GLN A 45 5.29 17.36 -8.02
CA GLN A 45 5.54 18.71 -7.51
C GLN A 45 5.49 19.74 -8.64
N GLN A 46 6.15 19.47 -9.76
CA GLN A 46 6.12 20.34 -10.95
C GLN A 46 4.68 20.47 -11.50
N ALA A 47 3.94 19.37 -11.57
CA ALA A 47 2.55 19.37 -12.04
C ALA A 47 1.59 20.11 -11.09
N LEU A 48 1.86 20.09 -9.78
CA LEU A 48 1.07 20.80 -8.77
C LEU A 48 1.36 22.31 -8.75
N LEU A 49 2.63 22.70 -8.86
CA LEU A 49 3.05 24.09 -8.77
C LEU A 49 2.85 24.86 -10.09
N GLY A 50 2.98 24.20 -11.24
CA GLY A 50 2.91 24.86 -12.55
C GLY A 50 3.92 26.02 -12.66
N ASP A 51 3.64 26.99 -13.53
CA ASP A 51 4.44 28.22 -13.68
C ASP A 51 4.22 29.23 -12.53
N ASP A 52 3.28 28.96 -11.60
CA ASP A 52 2.83 29.90 -10.57
C ASP A 52 3.30 29.49 -9.17
N PHE A 53 4.50 29.95 -8.79
CA PHE A 53 5.10 29.78 -7.47
C PHE A 53 4.58 30.80 -6.43
N SER A 54 3.26 30.88 -6.24
CA SER A 54 2.66 31.73 -5.18
C SER A 54 2.50 30.99 -3.85
N VAL A 55 2.85 31.65 -2.75
CA VAL A 55 2.68 31.12 -1.37
C VAL A 55 1.22 30.77 -1.09
N THR A 56 0.28 31.59 -1.59
CA THR A 56 -1.15 31.34 -1.45
C THR A 56 -1.57 30.06 -2.17
N ASN A 57 -0.97 29.79 -3.34
CA ASN A 57 -1.23 28.58 -4.11
C ASN A 57 -0.72 27.33 -3.38
N ALA A 58 0.50 27.39 -2.83
CA ALA A 58 1.07 26.31 -2.03
C ALA A 58 0.20 25.97 -0.81
N ILE A 59 -0.27 26.98 -0.06
CA ILE A 59 -1.16 26.79 1.10
C ILE A 59 -2.48 26.14 0.67
N LEU A 60 -3.07 26.57 -0.45
CA LEU A 60 -4.30 25.99 -0.99
C LEU A 60 -4.14 24.51 -1.36
N ILE A 61 -3.03 24.16 -2.01
CA ILE A 61 -2.74 22.77 -2.40
C ILE A 61 -2.54 21.90 -1.16
N ILE A 62 -1.70 22.34 -0.22
CA ILE A 62 -1.41 21.59 1.02
C ILE A 62 -2.69 21.36 1.83
N SER A 63 -3.48 22.41 2.05
CA SER A 63 -4.74 22.30 2.80
C SER A 63 -5.76 21.39 2.10
N THR A 64 -5.84 21.44 0.77
CA THR A 64 -6.69 20.54 -0.02
C THR A 64 -6.27 19.08 0.14
N LEU A 65 -4.97 18.78 0.02
CA LEU A 65 -4.46 17.41 0.14
C LEU A 65 -4.71 16.84 1.54
N ILE A 66 -4.48 17.63 2.59
CA ILE A 66 -4.77 17.24 3.98
C ILE A 66 -6.28 16.98 4.16
N ALA A 67 -7.14 17.86 3.63
CA ALA A 67 -8.59 17.67 3.72
C ALA A 67 -9.06 16.39 3.02
N ILE A 68 -8.49 16.07 1.85
CA ILE A 68 -8.77 14.83 1.12
C ILE A 68 -8.30 13.60 1.92
N ASP A 69 -7.09 13.63 2.46
CA ASP A 69 -6.54 12.52 3.25
C ASP A 69 -7.37 12.22 4.50
N VAL A 70 -7.69 13.27 5.28
CA VAL A 70 -8.58 13.15 6.45
C VAL A 70 -9.96 12.65 6.04
N GLY A 71 -10.51 13.16 4.93
CA GLY A 71 -11.77 12.69 4.36
C GLY A 71 -11.76 11.19 4.07
N PHE A 72 -10.71 10.70 3.40
CA PHE A 72 -10.56 9.26 3.15
C PHE A 72 -10.36 8.47 4.44
N SER A 73 -9.60 8.97 5.42
CA SER A 73 -9.41 8.32 6.72
C SER A 73 -10.74 8.13 7.46
N LEU A 74 -11.58 9.17 7.49
CA LEU A 74 -12.91 9.12 8.09
C LEU A 74 -13.86 8.19 7.31
N ALA A 75 -13.82 8.23 5.97
CA ALA A 75 -14.62 7.36 5.12
C ALA A 75 -14.23 5.87 5.28
N LYS A 76 -12.93 5.58 5.42
CA LYS A 76 -12.39 4.24 5.70
C LYS A 76 -12.90 3.70 7.04
N ARG A 77 -12.97 4.53 8.08
CA ARG A 77 -13.55 4.14 9.39
C ARG A 77 -15.03 3.76 9.29
N ARG A 78 -15.80 4.43 8.43
CA ARG A 78 -17.24 4.21 8.30
C ARG A 78 -17.61 3.05 7.37
N SER A 79 -16.73 2.69 6.42
CA SER A 79 -16.99 1.63 5.44
C SER A 79 -15.85 0.62 5.35
N LYS A 80 -16.09 -0.60 5.86
CA LYS A 80 -15.17 -1.74 5.71
C LYS A 80 -14.90 -2.12 4.24
N ARG A 81 -15.86 -1.87 3.35
CA ARG A 81 -15.68 -2.08 1.90
C ARG A 81 -14.72 -1.04 1.30
N LEU A 82 -14.82 0.22 1.72
CA LEU A 82 -13.92 1.28 1.27
C LEU A 82 -12.50 1.08 1.82
N ALA A 83 -12.37 0.68 3.09
CA ALA A 83 -11.08 0.28 3.67
C ALA A 83 -10.46 -0.91 2.92
N LYS A 84 -11.24 -1.95 2.61
CA LYS A 84 -10.77 -3.09 1.79
C LYS A 84 -10.43 -2.69 0.35
N PHE A 85 -11.10 -1.66 -0.20
CA PHE A 85 -10.81 -1.16 -1.54
C PHE A 85 -9.60 -0.22 -1.58
N LEU A 86 -9.32 0.56 -0.54
CA LEU A 86 -8.22 1.52 -0.51
C LEU A 86 -6.94 0.92 0.08
N ASP A 87 -7.01 0.38 1.30
CA ASP A 87 -5.84 -0.15 2.02
C ASP A 87 -5.66 -1.66 1.79
N GLY A 88 -6.73 -2.31 1.33
CA GLY A 88 -6.82 -3.77 1.34
C GLY A 88 -7.02 -4.33 2.76
N GLY A 89 -7.53 -5.56 2.85
CA GLY A 89 -7.81 -6.21 4.14
C GLY A 89 -6.77 -7.27 4.51
N PRO A 90 -6.61 -7.57 5.81
CA PRO A 90 -5.82 -8.72 6.24
C PRO A 90 -6.41 -9.99 5.62
N THR A 91 -5.57 -10.80 5.00
CA THR A 91 -6.01 -11.97 4.24
C THR A 91 -5.18 -13.18 4.64
N VAL A 92 -5.86 -14.20 5.19
CA VAL A 92 -5.23 -15.49 5.49
C VAL A 92 -4.87 -16.16 4.17
N ILE A 93 -3.59 -16.46 3.99
CA ILE A 93 -3.01 -17.09 2.80
C ILE A 93 -2.49 -18.51 3.04
N VAL A 94 -2.19 -18.87 4.30
CA VAL A 94 -1.90 -20.27 4.70
C VAL A 94 -2.73 -20.57 5.93
N GLU A 95 -3.34 -21.76 5.96
CA GLU A 95 -4.12 -22.28 7.08
C GLU A 95 -3.70 -23.74 7.32
N ASP A 96 -3.28 -24.03 8.55
CA ASP A 96 -2.84 -25.35 9.01
C ASP A 96 -1.87 -26.05 8.05
N GLY A 97 -0.81 -25.32 7.66
CA GLY A 97 0.22 -25.79 6.74
C GLY A 97 -0.21 -25.93 5.28
N LYS A 98 -1.44 -25.54 4.92
CA LYS A 98 -1.96 -25.61 3.55
C LYS A 98 -2.01 -24.23 2.90
N PRO A 99 -1.27 -24.01 1.80
CA PRO A 99 -1.34 -22.78 1.03
C PRO A 99 -2.72 -22.60 0.38
N LEU A 100 -3.34 -21.43 0.60
CA LEU A 100 -4.60 -21.04 -0.03
C LEU A 100 -4.30 -20.37 -1.39
N THR A 101 -3.96 -21.20 -2.39
CA THR A 101 -3.43 -20.77 -3.71
C THR A 101 -4.27 -19.68 -4.38
N LYS A 102 -5.61 -19.75 -4.25
CA LYS A 102 -6.50 -18.72 -4.82
C LYS A 102 -6.26 -17.34 -4.20
N ARG A 103 -6.14 -17.26 -2.87
CA ARG A 103 -5.91 -16.01 -2.14
C ARG A 103 -4.49 -15.50 -2.33
N MET A 104 -3.52 -16.40 -2.40
CA MET A 104 -2.13 -16.07 -2.71
C MET A 104 -1.99 -15.45 -4.11
N ARG A 105 -2.67 -16.02 -5.11
CA ARG A 105 -2.71 -15.46 -6.48
C ARG A 105 -3.39 -14.10 -6.54
N GLU A 106 -4.50 -13.92 -5.82
CA GLU A 106 -5.17 -12.60 -5.70
C GLU A 106 -4.29 -11.56 -5.00
N ALA A 107 -3.44 -11.99 -4.07
CA ALA A 107 -2.49 -11.14 -3.36
C ALA A 107 -1.13 -10.99 -4.06
N ARG A 108 -0.90 -11.67 -5.21
CA ARG A 108 0.37 -11.73 -5.93
C ARG A 108 1.55 -12.19 -5.06
N ILE A 109 1.30 -13.13 -4.15
CA ILE A 109 2.28 -13.68 -3.22
C ILE A 109 2.55 -15.14 -3.57
N SER A 110 3.83 -15.50 -3.57
CA SER A 110 4.32 -16.86 -3.83
C SER A 110 4.54 -17.62 -2.52
N GLU A 111 4.66 -18.95 -2.61
CA GLU A 111 5.01 -19.78 -1.45
C GLU A 111 6.40 -19.45 -0.91
N SER A 112 7.32 -19.05 -1.78
CA SER A 112 8.66 -18.59 -1.39
C SER A 112 8.62 -17.37 -0.48
N ASP A 113 7.74 -16.41 -0.75
CA ASP A 113 7.61 -15.20 0.08
C ASP A 113 7.10 -15.55 1.48
N VAL A 114 6.17 -16.50 1.57
CA VAL A 114 5.67 -17.00 2.86
C VAL A 114 6.76 -17.70 3.64
N MET A 115 7.54 -18.57 2.98
CA MET A 115 8.64 -19.28 3.61
C MET A 115 9.79 -18.36 3.99
N GLU A 116 10.05 -17.30 3.24
CA GLU A 116 11.00 -16.25 3.60
C GLU A 116 10.53 -15.53 4.86
N ALA A 117 9.28 -15.06 4.90
CA ALA A 117 8.72 -14.43 6.09
C ALA A 117 8.74 -15.36 7.30
N ALA A 118 8.41 -16.65 7.13
CA ALA A 118 8.43 -17.65 8.20
C ALA A 118 9.82 -17.87 8.78
N ARG A 119 10.86 -17.89 7.92
CA ARG A 119 12.26 -17.98 8.35
C ARG A 119 12.72 -16.73 9.08
N THR A 120 12.44 -15.54 8.52
CA THR A 120 12.92 -14.27 9.08
C THR A 120 12.23 -13.92 10.40
N THR A 121 10.94 -14.21 10.53
CA THR A 121 10.15 -13.80 11.71
C THR A 121 10.12 -14.84 12.82
N GLN A 122 10.10 -16.13 12.49
CA GLN A 122 9.90 -17.22 13.45
C GLN A 122 10.95 -18.35 13.36
N GLY A 123 11.88 -18.28 12.40
CA GLY A 123 12.89 -19.33 12.18
C GLY A 123 12.32 -20.64 11.61
N ILE A 124 11.11 -20.63 11.07
CA ILE A 124 10.42 -21.83 10.56
C ILE A 124 10.90 -22.15 9.15
N VAL A 125 11.25 -23.42 8.91
CA VAL A 125 11.80 -23.89 7.62
C VAL A 125 10.84 -24.78 6.83
N GLU A 126 9.78 -25.28 7.44
CA GLU A 126 8.77 -26.12 6.78
C GLU A 126 7.38 -25.49 6.86
N MET A 127 6.63 -25.51 5.74
CA MET A 127 5.28 -24.93 5.66
C MET A 127 4.29 -25.59 6.65
N LYS A 128 4.48 -26.88 6.95
CA LYS A 128 3.61 -27.66 7.85
C LYS A 128 3.59 -27.13 9.29
N ASP A 129 4.63 -26.42 9.71
CA ASP A 129 4.76 -25.87 11.06
C ASP A 129 4.05 -24.51 11.21
N ILE A 130 3.51 -23.98 10.09
CA ILE A 130 2.76 -22.73 10.05
C ILE A 130 1.27 -23.02 10.26
N ARG A 131 0.71 -22.50 11.36
CA ARG A 131 -0.72 -22.57 11.63
C ARG A 131 -1.49 -21.54 10.80
N TYR A 132 -1.04 -20.29 10.81
CA TYR A 132 -1.61 -19.25 9.97
C TYR A 132 -0.52 -18.37 9.38
N ALA A 133 -0.63 -18.05 8.09
CA ALA A 133 0.07 -16.92 7.48
C ALA A 133 -0.96 -15.91 6.99
N ILE A 134 -0.78 -14.65 7.39
CA ILE A 134 -1.72 -13.56 7.14
C ILE A 134 -0.96 -12.42 6.44
N ILE A 135 -1.45 -12.00 5.28
CA ILE A 135 -0.99 -10.76 4.65
C ILE A 135 -1.69 -9.60 5.34
N GLU A 136 -0.92 -8.70 5.91
CA GLU A 136 -1.39 -7.49 6.57
C GLU A 136 -1.70 -6.36 5.59
N ARG A 137 -2.19 -5.22 6.11
CA ARG A 137 -2.56 -4.07 5.26
C ARG A 137 -1.36 -3.46 4.54
N ASN A 138 -0.22 -3.41 5.21
CA ASN A 138 1.05 -2.91 4.68
C ASN A 138 1.66 -3.85 3.63
N GLY A 139 1.24 -5.11 3.56
CA GLY A 139 1.79 -6.12 2.64
C GLY A 139 2.70 -7.15 3.33
N GLU A 140 3.07 -6.92 4.59
CA GLU A 140 3.87 -7.86 5.37
C GLU A 140 3.10 -9.16 5.66
N ILE A 141 3.85 -10.25 5.77
CA ILE A 141 3.30 -11.57 6.08
C ILE A 141 3.56 -11.85 7.56
N SER A 142 2.48 -11.86 8.34
CA SER A 142 2.51 -12.34 9.73
C SER A 142 2.38 -13.86 9.76
N VAL A 143 3.31 -14.53 10.44
CA VAL A 143 3.35 -15.99 10.56
C VAL A 143 3.07 -16.40 12.02
N ILE A 144 2.14 -17.32 12.20
CA ILE A 144 1.73 -17.89 13.48
C ILE A 144 2.05 -19.39 13.47
N PRO A 145 3.01 -19.88 14.28
CA PRO A 145 3.38 -21.29 14.34
C PRO A 145 2.33 -22.17 15.06
N PHE A 146 2.42 -23.49 14.83
CA PHE A 146 1.91 -24.47 15.78
C PHE A 146 2.80 -24.45 17.04
N LYS A 147 2.17 -24.34 18.23
CA LYS A 147 2.87 -24.32 19.52
C LYS A 147 3.78 -25.52 19.71
#